data_AF-A0A1I1G9Y0-F1
#
_entry.id   AF-A0A1I1G9Y0-F1
#
_cell.length_a   1.000
_cell.length_b   1.000
_cell.length_c   1.000
_cell.angle_alpha   90.00
_cell.angle_beta   90.00
_cell.angle_gamma   90.00
#
_symmetry.space_group_name_H-M   'P 1'
#
loop_
_entity.id
_entity.type
_entity.pdbx_description
1 polymer ?
#
loop_
_entity_poly.entity_id
_entity_poly.type
_entity_poly.pdbx_seq_one_letter_code
_entity_poly.pdbx_strand_id
1 'polypeptide(L)'
;MMNRDDQIDDAVLAILSALHAEAGDERAHGIGAGPGMSLAKLSKRVAQRMSTLRRHLSALENAEIVSVALNEDGTGRAALTPFGMAIFDALDESQAATA
;
A
#
# COMPACT_ATOMS: atom_id res chain seq x y z
N MET A 1 -7.78 18.19 23.30
CA MET A 1 -8.98 17.34 23.19
C MET A 1 -9.30 17.21 21.71
N MET A 2 -9.04 16.14 20.96
CA MET A 2 -8.49 14.80 21.19
C MET A 2 -7.27 14.61 20.25
N ASN A 3 -6.22 13.90 20.69
CA ASN A 3 -5.08 13.57 19.82
C ASN A 3 -5.54 12.58 18.73
N ARG A 4 -5.43 13.00 17.47
CA ARG A 4 -5.69 12.17 16.28
C ARG A 4 -4.41 11.50 15.76
N ASP A 5 -3.40 11.41 16.61
CA ASP A 5 -2.02 11.07 16.22
C ASP A 5 -1.71 9.57 16.28
N ASP A 6 -2.64 8.72 16.73
CA ASP A 6 -2.43 7.26 16.87
C ASP A 6 -3.30 6.40 15.94
N GLN A 7 -4.09 7.00 15.06
CA GLN A 7 -4.96 6.25 14.15
C GLN A 7 -4.46 6.41 12.71
N ILE A 8 -4.01 5.31 12.11
CA ILE A 8 -3.62 5.26 10.70
C ILE A 8 -4.83 5.70 9.87
N ASP A 9 -4.60 6.62 8.93
CA ASP A 9 -5.63 7.09 7.99
C ASP A 9 -6.23 5.90 7.23
N ASP A 10 -7.57 5.79 7.22
CA ASP A 10 -8.30 4.70 6.54
C ASP A 10 -7.89 4.55 5.07
N ALA A 11 -7.55 5.66 4.39
CA ALA A 11 -7.06 5.62 3.02
C ALA A 11 -5.67 5.00 2.92
N VAL A 12 -4.79 5.26 3.90
CA VAL A 12 -3.46 4.62 3.98
C VAL A 12 -3.61 3.13 4.25
N LEU A 13 -4.47 2.73 5.19
CA LEU A 13 -4.72 1.32 5.48
C LEU A 13 -5.28 0.58 4.25
N ALA A 14 -6.22 1.19 3.53
CA ALA A 14 -6.77 0.64 2.30
C ALA A 14 -5.70 0.46 1.21
N ILE A 15 -4.76 1.40 1.09
CA ILE A 15 -3.63 1.29 0.16
C ILE A 15 -2.72 0.11 0.53
N LEU A 16 -2.32 0.01 1.80
CA LEU A 16 -1.44 -1.05 2.28
C LEU A 16 -2.09 -2.43 2.11
N SER A 17 -3.37 -2.57 2.49
CA SER A 17 -4.13 -3.82 2.32
C SER A 17 -4.25 -4.24 0.86
N ALA A 18 -4.52 -3.30 -0.05
CA ALA A 18 -4.61 -3.59 -1.48
C ALA A 18 -3.28 -4.07 -2.07
N LEU A 19 -2.15 -3.48 -1.65
CA LEU A 19 -0.81 -3.88 -2.09
C LEU A 19 -0.38 -5.23 -1.47
N HIS A 20 -0.72 -5.46 -0.21
CA HIS A 20 -0.50 -6.75 0.47
C HIS A 20 -1.23 -7.89 -0.24
N ALA A 21 -2.52 -7.71 -0.53
CA ALA A 21 -3.32 -8.69 -1.25
C ALA A 21 -2.74 -9.00 -2.63
N GLU A 22 -2.28 -7.99 -3.38
CA GLU A 22 -1.64 -8.21 -4.68
C GLU A 22 -0.35 -9.03 -4.56
N ALA A 23 0.51 -8.71 -3.58
CA ALA A 23 1.74 -9.45 -3.34
C ALA A 23 1.49 -10.92 -2.95
N GLY A 24 0.42 -11.19 -2.18
CA GLY A 24 -0.01 -12.55 -1.85
C GLY A 24 -0.49 -13.31 -3.07
N ASP A 25 -1.27 -12.67 -3.94
CA ASP A 25 -1.81 -13.26 -5.16
C ASP A 25 -0.69 -13.62 -6.14
N GLU A 26 0.30 -12.73 -6.34
CA GLU A 26 1.46 -12.99 -7.21
C GLU A 26 2.27 -14.22 -6.73
N ARG A 27 2.51 -14.34 -5.42
CA ARG A 27 3.19 -15.49 -4.82
C ARG A 27 2.40 -16.78 -5.03
N ALA A 28 1.08 -16.75 -4.85
CA ALA A 28 0.22 -17.92 -5.02
C ALA A 28 0.20 -18.41 -6.48
N HIS A 29 0.32 -17.49 -7.45
CA HIS A 29 0.33 -17.81 -8.88
C HIS A 29 1.73 -18.16 -9.43
N GLY A 30 2.77 -18.24 -8.58
CA GLY A 30 4.13 -18.57 -9.00
C GLY A 30 4.79 -17.52 -9.91
N ILE A 31 4.17 -16.34 -10.03
CA ILE A 31 4.75 -15.17 -10.68
C ILE A 31 5.70 -14.59 -9.64
N GLY A 32 6.98 -14.98 -9.69
CA GLY A 32 8.00 -14.47 -8.76
C GLY A 32 7.90 -12.95 -8.60
N ALA A 33 8.03 -12.45 -7.35
CA ALA A 33 7.78 -11.07 -6.90
C ALA A 33 7.50 -10.10 -8.05
N GLY A 34 6.22 -9.97 -8.43
CA GLY A 34 5.84 -9.19 -9.58
C GLY A 34 6.11 -7.70 -9.38
N PRO A 35 5.97 -6.88 -10.45
CA PRO A 35 6.33 -5.47 -10.42
C PRO A 35 5.35 -4.59 -9.61
N GLY A 36 4.53 -5.18 -8.72
CA GLY A 36 3.51 -4.49 -7.95
C GLY A 36 2.25 -4.15 -8.74
N MET A 37 1.31 -3.45 -8.10
CA MET A 37 0.04 -3.04 -8.69
C MET A 37 0.19 -1.73 -9.49
N SER A 38 -0.44 -1.64 -10.67
CA SER A 38 -0.46 -0.37 -11.41
C SER A 38 -1.22 0.73 -10.63
N LEU A 39 -0.76 1.97 -10.71
CA LEU A 39 -1.36 3.10 -9.98
C LEU A 39 -2.84 3.32 -10.36
N ALA A 40 -3.20 3.09 -11.62
CA ALA A 40 -4.58 3.17 -12.09
C ALA A 40 -5.47 2.09 -11.45
N LYS A 41 -4.98 0.84 -11.37
CA LYS A 41 -5.69 -0.25 -10.70
C LYS A 41 -5.83 0.03 -9.20
N LEU A 42 -4.77 0.54 -8.57
CA LEU A 42 -4.75 0.89 -7.16
C LEU A 42 -5.74 2.02 -6.84
N SER A 43 -5.67 3.13 -7.57
CA SER A 43 -6.59 4.28 -7.43
C SER A 43 -8.06 3.85 -7.53
N LYS A 44 -8.38 2.98 -8.50
CA LYS A 44 -9.72 2.42 -8.64
C LYS A 44 -10.11 1.53 -7.46
N ARG A 45 -9.21 0.67 -6.99
CA ARG A 45 -9.47 -0.29 -5.89
C ARG A 45 -9.70 0.41 -4.55
N VAL A 46 -8.95 1.47 -4.25
CA VAL A 46 -9.10 2.22 -2.98
C VAL A 46 -10.03 3.43 -3.10
N ALA A 47 -10.69 3.61 -4.25
CA ALA A 47 -11.59 4.73 -4.54
C ALA A 47 -10.96 6.13 -4.30
N GLN A 48 -9.64 6.26 -4.47
CA GLN A 48 -8.93 7.53 -4.29
C GLN A 48 -8.67 8.22 -5.62
N ARG A 49 -8.73 9.56 -5.63
CA ARG A 49 -8.24 10.33 -6.79
C ARG A 49 -6.74 10.10 -6.97
N MET A 50 -6.28 10.04 -8.22
CA MET A 50 -4.87 9.76 -8.53
C MET A 50 -3.90 10.73 -7.83
N SER A 51 -4.23 12.03 -7.75
CA SER A 51 -3.40 13.03 -7.06
C SER A 51 -3.29 12.75 -5.55
N THR A 52 -4.42 12.38 -4.91
CA THR A 52 -4.46 11.99 -3.49
C THR A 52 -3.65 10.72 -3.27
N LEU A 53 -3.87 9.69 -4.10
CA LEU A 53 -3.12 8.43 -4.04
C LEU A 53 -1.62 8.69 -4.14
N ARG A 54 -1.16 9.48 -5.12
CA ARG A 54 0.26 9.80 -5.30
C ARG A 54 0.84 10.50 -4.08
N ARG A 55 0.09 11.38 -3.41
CA ARG A 55 0.54 12.03 -2.18
C ARG A 55 0.77 11.03 -1.04
N HIS A 56 -0.16 10.10 -0.84
CA HIS A 56 0.02 9.03 0.15
C HIS A 56 1.19 8.12 -0.22
N LEU A 57 1.30 7.71 -1.49
CA LEU A 57 2.40 6.87 -1.95
C LEU A 57 3.76 7.55 -1.78
N SER A 58 3.89 8.84 -2.07
CA SER A 58 5.14 9.57 -1.82
C SER A 58 5.48 9.65 -0.33
N ALA A 59 4.50 9.81 0.55
CA ALA A 59 4.74 9.79 2.00
C ALA A 59 5.18 8.40 2.49
N LEU A 60 4.54 7.34 1.99
CA LEU A 60 4.87 5.95 2.32
C LEU A 60 6.22 5.51 1.74
N GLU A 61 6.57 6.00 0.54
CA GLU A 61 7.85 5.74 -0.12
C GLU A 61 9.00 6.43 0.62
N ASN A 62 8.80 7.67 1.07
CA ASN A 62 9.78 8.35 1.94
C ASN A 62 9.99 7.63 3.29
N ALA A 63 9.02 6.83 3.73
CA ALA A 63 9.11 5.98 4.91
C ALA A 63 9.59 4.55 4.59
N GLU A 64 9.97 4.27 3.34
CA GLU A 64 10.43 2.97 2.84
C GLU A 64 9.40 1.82 2.97
N ILE A 65 8.12 2.16 3.15
CA ILE A 65 7.02 1.20 3.31
C ILE A 65 6.58 0.65 1.94
N VAL A 66 6.57 1.51 0.92
CA VAL A 66 6.23 1.13 -0.46
C VAL A 66 7.38 1.52 -1.41
N SER A 67 7.50 0.80 -2.51
CA SER A 67 8.32 1.18 -3.65
C SER A 67 7.41 1.61 -4.79
N VAL A 68 7.68 2.78 -5.39
CA VAL A 68 6.91 3.32 -6.50
C VAL A 68 7.79 3.45 -7.74
N ALA A 69 7.47 2.71 -8.79
CA ALA A 69 8.08 2.87 -10.10
C ALA A 69 7.19 3.73 -10.98
N LEU A 70 7.64 4.94 -11.34
CA LEU A 70 6.98 5.81 -12.30
C LEU A 70 7.66 5.71 -13.66
N ASN A 71 6.85 5.68 -14.71
CA ASN A 71 7.30 5.72 -16.10
C ASN A 71 7.24 7.17 -16.62
N GLU A 72 7.99 7.45 -17.69
CA GLU A 72 8.04 8.77 -18.32
C GLU A 72 6.69 9.22 -18.91
N ASP A 73 5.80 8.27 -19.21
CA ASP A 73 4.43 8.54 -19.70
C ASP A 73 3.43 8.88 -18.57
N GLY A 74 3.90 8.95 -17.32
CA GLY A 74 3.08 9.24 -16.15
C GLY A 74 2.30 8.05 -15.59
N THR A 75 2.45 6.87 -16.19
CA THR A 75 1.99 5.61 -15.58
C THR A 75 2.96 5.16 -14.50
N GLY A 76 2.55 4.18 -13.70
CA GLY A 76 3.44 3.63 -12.70
C GLY A 76 2.87 2.44 -11.99
N ARG A 77 3.68 1.86 -11.10
CA ARG A 77 3.33 0.74 -10.25
C ARG A 77 3.82 0.98 -8.83
N ALA A 78 3.12 0.41 -7.87
CA ALA A 78 3.49 0.43 -6.48
C ALA A 78 3.47 -0.99 -5.90
N ALA A 79 4.42 -1.30 -5.03
CA ALA A 79 4.49 -2.54 -4.29
C ALA A 79 4.83 -2.25 -2.82
N LEU A 80 4.42 -3.14 -1.90
CA LEU A 80 4.99 -3.14 -0.56
C LEU A 80 6.46 -3.56 -0.61
N THR A 81 7.29 -2.87 0.15
CA THR A 81 8.64 -3.35 0.44
C THR A 81 8.56 -4.51 1.45
N PRO A 82 9.66 -5.27 1.66
CA PRO A 82 9.72 -6.23 2.75
C PRO A 82 9.44 -5.60 4.12
N PHE A 83 9.87 -4.35 4.33
CA PHE A 83 9.59 -3.60 5.55
C PHE A 83 8.11 -3.23 5.69
N GLY A 84 7.49 -2.74 4.62
CA GLY A 84 6.06 -2.41 4.63
C GLY A 84 5.16 -3.63 4.79
N MET A 85 5.56 -4.79 4.26
CA MET A 85 4.90 -6.08 4.49
C MET A 85 4.88 -6.40 5.99
N ALA A 86 6.03 -6.37 6.65
CA ALA A 86 6.15 -6.67 8.08
C ALA A 86 5.35 -5.68 8.96
N ILE A 87 5.30 -4.40 8.60
CA ILE A 87 4.46 -3.42 9.30
C ILE A 87 2.98 -3.78 9.15
N PHE A 88 2.53 -4.09 7.93
CA PHE A 88 1.13 -4.41 7.69
C PHE A 88 0.71 -5.68 8.44
N ASP A 89 1.54 -6.72 8.43
CA ASP A 89 1.30 -7.96 9.16
C ASP A 89 1.16 -7.69 10.68
N ALA A 90 2.07 -6.90 11.26
CA ALA A 90 2.01 -6.53 12.67
C ALA A 90 0.76 -5.69 13.02
N LEU A 91 0.31 -4.83 12.10
CA LEU A 91 -0.93 -4.06 12.27
C LEU A 91 -2.16 -4.97 12.24
N ASP A 92 -2.22 -5.90 11.29
CA ASP A 92 -3.33 -6.86 11.17
C ASP A 92 -3.45 -7.76 12.42
N GLU A 93 -2.31 -8.26 12.91
CA GLU A 93 -2.23 -9.04 14.15
C GLU A 93 -2.71 -8.24 15.38
N SER A 94 -2.32 -6.96 15.48
CA SER A 94 -2.73 -6.10 16.59
C SER A 94 -4.24 -5.80 16.58
N GLN A 95 -4.83 -5.69 15.38
CA GLN A 95 -6.27 -5.48 15.22
C GLN A 95 -7.06 -6.76 15.51
N ALA A 96 -6.55 -7.92 15.11
CA ALA A 96 -7.15 -9.23 15.40
C ALA A 96 -7.14 -9.55 16.91
N ALA A 97 -6.14 -9.11 17.66
CA ALA A 97 -6.07 -9.29 19.11
C ALA A 97 -7.09 -8.45 19.91
N THR A 98 -7.73 -7.47 19.26
CA THR A 98 -8.68 -6.54 19.89
C THR A 98 -10.15 -6.90 19.58
N ALA A 99 -10.39 -7.89 18.71
CA ALA A 99 -11.71 -8.37 18.29
C ALA A 99 -12.17 -9.61 19.09
#